data_AF-A0A529NS08-F1
#
_entry.id   AF-A0A529NS08-F1
#
_cell.length_a   1.000
_cell.length_b   1.000
_cell.length_c   1.000
_cell.angle_alpha   90.00
_cell.angle_beta   90.00
_cell.angle_gamma   90.00
#
_symmetry.space_group_name_H-M   'P 1'
#
loop_
_entity.id
_entity.type
_entity.pdbx_description
1 polymer ?
#
loop_
_entity_poly.entity_id
_entity_poly.type
_entity_poly.pdbx_seq_one_letter_code
_entity_poly.pdbx_strand_id
1 'polypeptide(L)'
;MASKDDAPTGAANGNGNAQPTLNVLAQYVKDLSFESPGAPNSLRGRDKAPGIAINVNVNANPLSDKQFDVNLTLNAKASFDQEVLFNVELVYGGVFAISGFPQEHMLPILFIECPRLLFP
;
A
#
# COMPACT_ATOMS: atom_id res chain seq x y z
N MET A 1 -42.09 -33.07 -39.85
CA MET A 1 -41.04 -32.02 -39.78
C MET A 1 -40.60 -31.94 -38.34
N ALA A 2 -39.46 -32.57 -38.03
CA ALA A 2 -38.90 -32.65 -36.69
C ALA A 2 -38.04 -31.41 -36.44
N SER A 3 -38.37 -30.63 -35.41
CA SER A 3 -37.58 -29.50 -34.94
C SER A 3 -36.34 -30.03 -34.23
N LYS A 4 -35.16 -29.69 -34.76
CA LYS A 4 -33.85 -30.04 -34.21
C LYS A 4 -33.21 -28.75 -33.68
N ASP A 5 -33.47 -28.46 -32.41
CA ASP A 5 -32.69 -27.48 -31.63
C ASP A 5 -31.67 -28.26 -30.79
N ASP A 6 -30.54 -28.61 -31.40
CA ASP A 6 -29.35 -29.06 -30.68
C ASP A 6 -28.54 -27.82 -30.26
N ALA A 7 -28.82 -27.31 -29.05
CA ALA A 7 -27.93 -26.37 -28.38
C ALA A 7 -26.64 -27.11 -27.95
N PRO A 8 -25.44 -26.55 -28.17
CA PRO A 8 -24.22 -27.22 -27.75
C PRO A 8 -24.08 -27.12 -26.22
N THR A 9 -24.26 -28.27 -25.56
CA THR A 9 -23.64 -28.55 -24.27
C THR A 9 -22.13 -28.65 -24.49
N GLY A 10 -21.35 -27.80 -23.81
CA GLY A 10 -19.90 -27.74 -24.05
C GLY A 10 -19.13 -27.01 -22.95
N ALA A 11 -18.86 -27.75 -21.87
CA ALA A 11 -17.71 -27.63 -20.98
C ALA A 11 -17.55 -26.34 -20.14
N ALA A 12 -18.11 -26.40 -18.93
CA ALA A 12 -17.48 -25.79 -17.78
C ALA A 12 -16.11 -26.48 -17.56
N ASN A 13 -15.03 -25.86 -18.07
CA ASN A 13 -13.67 -26.24 -17.72
C ASN A 13 -13.40 -25.82 -16.27
N GLY A 14 -13.72 -26.72 -15.35
CA GLY A 14 -13.18 -26.72 -14.00
C GLY A 14 -11.70 -27.04 -14.03
N ASN A 15 -10.86 -26.04 -14.30
CA ASN A 15 -9.48 -26.07 -13.85
C ASN A 15 -9.46 -25.47 -12.45
N GLY A 16 -9.33 -26.34 -11.45
CA GLY A 16 -9.11 -25.98 -10.04
C GLY A 16 -7.74 -25.34 -9.77
N ASN A 17 -7.24 -24.51 -10.68
CA ASN A 17 -6.19 -23.55 -10.37
C ASN A 17 -6.88 -22.35 -9.74
N ALA A 18 -6.84 -22.27 -8.41
CA ALA A 18 -7.23 -21.05 -7.71
C ALA A 18 -6.46 -19.88 -8.34
N GLN A 19 -7.19 -18.95 -8.97
CA GLN A 19 -6.55 -17.76 -9.55
C GLN A 19 -5.81 -17.01 -8.45
N PRO A 20 -4.62 -16.45 -8.73
CA PRO A 20 -3.93 -15.62 -7.76
C PRO A 20 -4.81 -14.46 -7.31
N THR A 21 -5.02 -14.34 -6.01
CA THR A 21 -5.83 -13.26 -5.41
C THR A 21 -4.99 -12.47 -4.43
N LEU A 22 -5.08 -11.15 -4.53
CA LEU A 22 -4.54 -10.18 -3.59
C LEU A 22 -5.67 -9.28 -3.12
N ASN A 23 -6.04 -9.40 -1.85
CA ASN A 23 -7.15 -8.64 -1.27
C ASN A 23 -6.66 -7.77 -0.12
N VAL A 24 -7.09 -6.50 -0.08
CA VAL A 24 -6.89 -5.61 1.07
C VAL A 24 -8.00 -5.89 2.07
N LEU A 25 -7.66 -6.41 3.24
CA LEU A 25 -8.62 -6.70 4.31
C LEU A 25 -8.88 -5.47 5.19
N ALA A 26 -7.83 -4.72 5.49
CA ALA A 26 -7.91 -3.53 6.32
C ALA A 26 -6.77 -2.55 5.97
N GLN A 27 -7.01 -1.28 6.20
CA GLN A 27 -5.99 -0.22 6.18
C GLN A 27 -6.12 0.59 7.45
N TYR A 28 -5.00 1.03 8.00
CA TYR A 28 -4.98 1.70 9.29
C TYR A 28 -3.75 2.60 9.44
N VAL A 29 -3.89 3.66 10.23
CA VAL A 29 -2.77 4.46 10.70
C VAL A 29 -2.29 3.84 12.01
N LYS A 30 -1.06 3.30 12.00
CA LYS A 30 -0.46 2.70 13.19
C LYS A 30 0.14 3.76 14.11
N ASP A 31 0.78 4.75 13.50
CA ASP A 31 1.41 5.86 14.18
C ASP A 31 1.41 7.08 13.27
N LEU A 32 1.23 8.26 13.86
CA LEU A 32 1.26 9.54 13.17
C LEU A 32 1.77 10.61 14.14
N SER A 33 2.89 11.23 13.78
CA SER A 33 3.42 12.41 14.43
C SER A 33 3.51 13.57 13.44
N PHE A 34 3.15 14.75 13.93
CA PHE A 34 3.33 16.01 13.20
C PHE A 34 3.87 17.07 14.16
N GLU A 35 4.98 17.69 13.77
CA GLU A 35 5.61 18.75 14.56
C GLU A 35 5.90 19.96 13.68
N SER A 36 5.55 21.16 14.15
CA SER A 36 5.94 22.43 13.52
C SER A 36 6.52 23.38 14.57
N PRO A 37 7.83 23.27 14.88
CA PRO A 37 8.43 23.98 16.01
C PRO A 37 8.33 25.51 15.91
N GLY A 38 8.38 26.05 14.69
CA GLY A 38 8.28 27.48 14.42
C GLY A 38 6.85 28.01 14.32
N ALA A 39 5.82 27.19 14.55
CA ALA A 39 4.44 27.61 14.40
C ALA A 39 4.07 28.71 15.43
N PRO A 40 3.26 29.72 15.04
CA PRO A 40 2.62 29.88 13.72
C PRO A 40 3.50 30.62 12.69
N ASN A 41 4.66 31.15 13.07
CA ASN A 41 5.51 31.94 12.16
C ASN A 41 6.02 31.12 10.97
N SER A 42 6.27 29.82 11.19
CA SER A 42 6.64 28.87 10.14
C SER A 42 5.59 28.74 9.03
N LEU A 43 4.31 29.03 9.33
CA LEU A 43 3.16 28.88 8.43
C LEU A 43 2.91 30.11 7.54
N ARG A 44 3.68 31.19 7.72
CA ARG A 44 3.56 32.38 6.86
C ARG A 44 4.00 32.05 5.43
N GLY A 45 3.37 32.70 4.46
CA GLY A 45 3.75 32.59 3.06
C GLY A 45 5.21 32.98 2.85
N ARG A 46 5.92 32.22 2.01
CA ARG A 46 7.32 32.45 1.64
C ARG A 46 7.41 32.65 0.14
N ASP A 47 8.36 33.47 -0.30
CA ASP A 47 8.58 33.75 -1.73
C ASP A 47 9.17 32.54 -2.49
N LYS A 48 9.73 31.57 -1.77
CA LYS A 48 10.36 30.37 -2.32
C LYS A 48 9.79 29.11 -1.67
N ALA A 49 9.68 28.05 -2.47
CA ALA A 49 9.25 26.75 -1.98
C ALA A 49 10.29 26.16 -1.00
N PRO A 50 9.86 25.54 0.11
CA PRO A 50 10.76 24.87 1.03
C PRO A 50 11.36 23.61 0.40
N GLY A 51 12.55 23.24 0.86
CA GLY A 51 13.11 21.93 0.56
C GLY A 51 12.35 20.87 1.34
N ILE A 52 11.88 19.82 0.65
CA ILE A 52 11.20 18.69 1.26
C ILE A 52 12.06 17.45 1.09
N ALA A 53 12.46 16.84 2.19
CA ALA A 53 13.12 15.55 2.22
C ALA A 53 12.11 14.48 2.63
N ILE A 54 11.92 13.47 1.78
CA ILE A 54 10.99 12.36 2.02
C ILE A 54 11.80 11.06 2.06
N ASN A 55 11.60 10.27 3.12
CA ASN A 55 12.13 8.93 3.25
C ASN A 55 10.98 7.95 3.43
N VAL A 56 11.01 6.87 2.66
CA VAL A 56 9.98 5.83 2.67
C VAL A 56 10.63 4.49 2.94
N ASN A 57 10.10 3.75 3.92
CA ASN A 57 10.52 2.40 4.23
C ASN A 57 9.31 1.47 4.22
N VAL A 58 9.49 0.27 3.68
CA VAL A 58 8.46 -0.77 3.64
C VAL A 58 8.89 -1.91 4.53
N ASN A 59 7.99 -2.39 5.37
CA ASN A 59 8.15 -3.61 6.14
C ASN A 59 6.94 -4.53 5.94
N ALA A 60 7.15 -5.84 5.95
CA ALA A 60 6.10 -6.83 5.80
C ALA A 60 6.23 -7.88 6.90
N ASN A 61 5.20 -8.00 7.75
CA ASN A 61 5.14 -8.94 8.85
C ASN A 61 4.08 -10.02 8.53
N PRO A 62 4.42 -11.32 8.61
CA PRO A 62 3.41 -12.37 8.49
C PRO A 62 2.48 -12.36 9.72
N LEU A 63 1.17 -12.40 9.49
CA LEU A 63 0.15 -12.59 10.54
C LEU A 63 -0.35 -14.05 10.58
N SER A 64 -0.44 -14.68 9.41
CA SER A 64 -0.79 -16.10 9.24
C SER A 64 -0.28 -16.59 7.89
N ASP A 65 -0.49 -17.87 7.56
CA ASP A 65 -0.05 -18.50 6.30
C ASP A 65 -0.45 -17.73 5.03
N LYS A 66 -1.55 -16.97 5.08
CA LYS A 66 -2.10 -16.23 3.94
C LYS A 66 -2.30 -14.75 4.21
N GLN A 67 -1.95 -14.24 5.39
CA GLN A 67 -2.17 -12.84 5.75
C GLN A 67 -0.88 -12.16 6.17
N PHE A 68 -0.70 -10.94 5.66
CA PHE A 68 0.49 -10.14 5.89
C PHE A 68 0.09 -8.73 6.30
N ASP A 69 0.73 -8.22 7.35
CA ASP A 69 0.70 -6.82 7.73
C ASP A 69 1.85 -6.10 7.03
N VAL A 70 1.52 -5.27 6.06
CA VAL A 70 2.49 -4.45 5.34
C VAL A 70 2.43 -3.03 5.90
N ASN A 71 3.54 -2.56 6.45
CA ASN A 71 3.67 -1.22 7.01
C ASN A 71 4.57 -0.36 6.12
N LEU A 72 4.09 0.83 5.81
CA LEU A 72 4.77 1.89 5.11
C LEU A 72 5.11 2.99 6.10
N THR A 73 6.40 3.17 6.37
CA THR A 73 6.90 4.25 7.22
C THR A 73 7.36 5.41 6.35
N LEU A 74 6.69 6.54 6.46
CA LEU A 74 6.99 7.77 5.76
C LEU A 74 7.52 8.80 6.75
N ASN A 75 8.67 9.38 6.42
CA ASN A 75 9.23 10.51 7.16
C ASN A 75 9.41 11.67 6.18
N ALA A 76 8.69 12.76 6.40
CA ALA A 76 8.77 13.97 5.58
C ALA A 76 9.21 15.15 6.43
N LYS A 77 10.33 15.77 6.04
CA LYS A 77 10.85 16.97 6.69
C LYS A 77 10.88 18.11 5.69
N ALA A 78 10.21 19.21 6.04
CA ALA A 78 10.29 20.44 5.29
C ALA A 78 11.20 21.44 6.02
N SER A 79 12.13 22.03 5.28
CA SER A 79 13.04 23.05 5.80
C SER A 79 13.23 24.19 4.80
N PHE A 80 13.51 25.37 5.33
CA PHE A 80 13.84 26.54 4.55
C PHE A 80 15.06 27.22 5.16
N ASP A 81 16.12 27.38 4.37
CA ASP A 81 17.45 27.75 4.86
C ASP A 81 17.88 26.85 6.03
N GLN A 82 17.96 27.38 7.25
CA GLN A 82 18.32 26.62 8.47
C GLN A 82 17.13 26.33 9.38
N GLU A 83 15.91 26.74 9.00
CA GLU A 83 14.70 26.60 9.80
C GLU A 83 13.90 25.35 9.39
N VAL A 84 13.50 24.54 10.38
CA VAL A 84 12.57 23.42 10.15
C VAL A 84 11.14 23.94 10.18
N LEU A 85 10.41 23.69 9.09
CA LEU A 85 9.03 24.15 8.96
C LEU A 85 8.09 23.17 9.63
N PHE A 86 8.23 21.90 9.25
CA PHE A 86 7.52 20.81 9.86
C PHE A 86 8.27 19.49 9.69
N ASN A 87 7.97 18.54 10.57
CA ASN A 87 8.33 17.14 10.44
C ASN A 87 7.05 16.31 10.52
N VAL A 88 6.93 15.31 9.66
CA VAL A 88 5.84 14.36 9.65
C VAL A 88 6.41 12.96 9.68
N GLU A 89 5.93 12.14 10.58
CA GLU A 89 6.22 10.72 10.64
C GLU A 89 4.90 9.97 10.59
N LEU A 90 4.75 9.06 9.64
CA LEU A 90 3.54 8.28 9.45
C LEU A 90 3.91 6.82 9.27
N VAL A 91 3.34 5.95 10.09
CA VAL A 91 3.36 4.51 9.87
C VAL A 91 1.97 4.09 9.42
N TYR A 92 1.82 3.90 8.11
CA TYR A 92 0.57 3.47 7.50
C TYR A 92 0.61 1.97 7.21
N GLY A 93 -0.37 1.24 7.72
CA GLY A 93 -0.43 -0.22 7.62
C GLY A 93 -1.59 -0.69 6.78
N GLY A 94 -1.43 -1.87 6.18
CA GLY A 94 -2.54 -2.62 5.62
C GLY A 94 -2.37 -4.11 5.79
N VAL A 95 -3.51 -4.77 6.04
CA VAL A 95 -3.58 -6.21 6.14
C VAL A 95 -4.01 -6.77 4.78
N PHE A 96 -3.19 -7.65 4.23
CA PHE A 96 -3.40 -8.25 2.92
C PHE A 96 -3.63 -9.75 3.04
N ALA A 97 -4.66 -10.25 2.37
CA ALA A 97 -4.84 -11.68 2.13
C ALA A 97 -4.30 -12.05 0.75
N ILE A 98 -3.34 -12.98 0.72
CA ILE A 98 -2.64 -13.41 -0.48
C ILE A 98 -2.87 -14.91 -0.69
N SER A 99 -3.28 -15.31 -1.89
CA SER A 99 -3.46 -16.72 -2.24
C SER A 99 -3.17 -16.98 -3.71
N GLY A 100 -2.79 -18.22 -4.03
CA GLY A 100 -2.57 -18.67 -5.41
C GLY A 100 -1.28 -18.18 -6.08
N PHE A 101 -0.40 -17.46 -5.37
CA PHE A 101 0.90 -17.05 -5.89
C PHE A 101 2.01 -18.07 -5.56
N PRO A 102 2.89 -18.40 -6.52
CA PRO A 102 4.16 -19.08 -6.26
C PRO A 102 5.02 -18.34 -5.24
N GLN A 103 5.79 -19.09 -4.44
CA GLN A 103 6.63 -18.53 -3.38
C GLN A 103 7.65 -17.49 -3.91
N GLU A 104 8.17 -17.69 -5.13
CA GLU A 104 9.10 -16.76 -5.79
C GLU A 104 8.50 -15.38 -6.06
N HIS A 105 7.16 -15.27 -6.15
CA HIS A 105 6.46 -14.01 -6.39
C HIS A 105 6.01 -13.33 -5.10
N MET A 106 6.15 -13.96 -3.94
CA MET A 106 5.69 -13.37 -2.67
C MET A 106 6.46 -12.09 -2.32
N LEU A 107 7.77 -12.07 -2.51
CA LEU A 107 8.60 -10.90 -2.17
C LEU A 107 8.21 -9.65 -2.99
N PRO A 108 8.12 -9.69 -4.33
CA PRO A 108 7.66 -8.53 -5.09
C PRO A 108 6.21 -8.14 -4.76
N ILE A 109 5.32 -9.08 -4.44
CA ILE A 109 3.97 -8.74 -4.00
C ILE A 109 4.01 -7.92 -2.70
N LEU A 110 4.73 -8.39 -1.69
CA LEU A 110 4.77 -7.75 -0.38
C LEU A 110 5.47 -6.39 -0.39
N PHE A 111 6.50 -6.22 -1.21
CA PHE A 111 7.34 -5.01 -1.20
C PHE A 111 7.09 -4.04 -2.36
N ILE A 112 6.31 -4.41 -3.37
CA ILE A 112 5.97 -3.55 -4.51
C ILE A 112 4.46 -3.38 -4.63
N GLU A 113 3.71 -4.48 -4.76
CA GLU A 113 2.26 -4.39 -5.01
C GLU A 113 1.47 -3.96 -3.77
N CYS A 114 1.72 -4.55 -2.60
CA CYS A 114 1.02 -4.16 -1.38
C CYS A 114 1.25 -2.68 -1.03
N PRO A 115 2.49 -2.14 -1.03
CA PRO A 115 2.71 -0.70 -0.80
C PRO A 115 2.04 0.18 -1.86
N ARG A 116 2.05 -0.23 -3.14
CA ARG A 116 1.35 0.50 -4.22
C ARG A 116 -0.16 0.56 -4.01
N LEU A 117 -0.75 -0.46 -3.37
CA LEU A 117 -2.17 -0.46 -3.01
C LEU A 117 -2.48 0.40 -1.77
N LEU A 118 -1.50 0.60 -0.87
CA LEU A 118 -1.63 1.51 0.29
C LEU A 118 -1.38 2.98 -0.06
N PHE A 119 -0.71 3.24 -1.18
CA PHE A 119 -0.30 4.57 -1.60
C PHE A 119 -1.02 4.95 -2.91
N PRO A 120 -2.14 5.69 -2.86
CA PRO A 120 -2.76 6.24 -4.07
C PRO A 120 -1.90 7.32 -4.73
#